data_AF-A0A0J7JW39-F1
#
_entry.id   AF-A0A0J7JW39-F1
#
_cell.length_a   1.000
_cell.length_b   1.000
_cell.length_c   1.000
_cell.angle_alpha   90.00
_cell.angle_beta   90.00
_cell.angle_gamma   90.00
#
_symmetry.space_group_name_H-M   'P 1'
#
loop_
_entity.id
_entity.type
_entity.pdbx_description
1 polymer ?
#
loop_
_entity_poly.entity_id
_entity_poly.type
_entity_poly.pdbx_seq_one_letter_code
_entity_poly.pdbx_strand_id
1 'polypeptide(L)'
;MGLIQGAAPGLLGGIIAPPLIIYLAQKWGWSMAFHLTAVPGIILAWLIYRYVNGKKDPAFSAAPAAGKPAGKAAYGELFKIKNVALCILISCVFVTWFMIIITFTPNFLVTDRGFGEGTMGGIMSAIGAAWVFWGVAVPAISDRLGRKPT
;
A
#
# COMPACT_ATOMS: atom_id res chain seq x y z
N MET A 1 3.32 -12.20 4.89
CA MET A 1 3.06 -10.74 5.03
C MET A 1 2.97 -10.02 3.69
N GLY A 2 3.81 -10.33 2.69
CA GLY A 2 3.82 -9.63 1.39
C GLY A 2 2.52 -9.74 0.59
N LEU A 3 1.78 -10.85 0.67
CA LEU A 3 0.50 -11.01 -0.03
C LEU A 3 -0.56 -10.00 0.44
N ILE A 4 -0.74 -9.89 1.76
CA ILE A 4 -1.73 -8.99 2.35
C ILE A 4 -1.32 -7.53 2.13
N GLN A 5 -0.02 -7.21 2.28
CA GLN A 5 0.47 -5.84 2.12
C GLN A 5 0.55 -5.40 0.64
N GLY A 6 0.87 -6.32 -0.27
CA GLY A 6 1.10 -6.04 -1.69
C GLY A 6 -0.16 -6.13 -2.55
N ALA A 7 -1.06 -7.08 -2.28
CA ALA A 7 -2.24 -7.32 -3.11
C ALA A 7 -3.51 -6.65 -2.57
N ALA A 8 -3.68 -6.53 -1.24
CA ALA A 8 -4.92 -6.00 -0.68
C ALA A 8 -5.14 -4.50 -0.99
N PRO A 9 -4.14 -3.60 -0.89
CA PRO A 9 -4.33 -2.20 -1.25
C PRO A 9 -4.64 -2.01 -2.74
N GLY A 10 -3.97 -2.76 -3.62
CA GLY A 10 -4.19 -2.70 -5.07
C GLY A 10 -5.57 -3.22 -5.47
N LEU A 11 -6.00 -4.36 -4.93
CA LEU A 11 -7.29 -4.96 -5.24
C LEU A 11 -8.46 -4.18 -4.63
N LEU A 12 -8.43 -3.96 -3.32
CA LEU A 12 -9.54 -3.34 -2.60
C LEU A 12 -9.57 -1.83 -2.83
N GLY A 13 -8.42 -1.16 -2.73
CA GLY A 13 -8.31 0.29 -2.86
C GLY A 13 -8.18 0.78 -4.30
N GLY A 14 -7.50 0.04 -5.18
CA GLY A 14 -7.25 0.45 -6.56
C GLY A 14 -8.32 0.01 -7.55
N ILE A 15 -8.76 -1.25 -7.49
CA ILE A 15 -9.68 -1.82 -8.49
C ILE A 15 -11.14 -1.71 -8.05
N ILE A 16 -11.45 -2.07 -6.81
CA ILE A 16 -12.84 -2.16 -6.34
C ILE A 16 -13.36 -0.81 -5.85
N ALA A 17 -12.58 -0.05 -5.09
CA ALA A 17 -13.06 1.19 -4.48
C ALA A 17 -13.51 2.26 -5.49
N PRO A 18 -12.78 2.58 -6.58
CA PRO A 18 -13.18 3.68 -7.47
C PRO A 18 -14.50 3.45 -8.20
N PRO A 19 -14.75 2.28 -8.85
CA PRO A 19 -16.05 2.01 -9.47
C PRO A 19 -17.20 2.00 -8.47
N LEU A 20 -16.96 1.44 -7.27
CA LEU A 20 -17.97 1.34 -6.22
C LEU A 20 -18.36 2.73 -5.69
N ILE A 21 -17.38 3.60 -5.44
CA ILE A 21 -17.60 4.98 -5.00
C ILE A 21 -18.32 5.79 -6.07
N ILE A 22 -17.92 5.67 -7.35
CA ILE A 22 -18.57 6.38 -8.47
C ILE A 22 -20.03 5.94 -8.59
N TYR A 23 -20.30 4.63 -8.56
CA TYR A 23 -21.66 4.08 -8.62
C TYR A 23 -22.55 4.62 -7.48
N LEU A 24 -22.03 4.59 -6.25
CA LEU A 24 -22.73 5.10 -5.07
C LEU A 24 -23.00 6.60 -5.17
N ALA A 25 -22.01 7.37 -5.63
CA ALA A 25 -22.14 8.82 -5.80
C ALA A 25 -23.18 9.20 -6.86
N GLN A 26 -23.30 8.43 -7.95
CA GLN A 26 -24.31 8.67 -8.99
C GLN A 26 -25.73 8.30 -8.53
N LYS A 27 -25.88 7.21 -7.75
CA LYS A 27 -27.20 6.72 -7.27
C LYS A 27 -27.75 7.51 -6.09
N TRP A 28 -26.89 7.88 -5.15
CA TRP A 28 -27.28 8.38 -3.83
C TRP A 28 -26.59 9.69 -3.44
N GLY A 29 -25.78 10.26 -4.33
CA GLY A 29 -25.04 11.49 -4.06
C GLY A 29 -23.76 11.25 -3.27
N TRP A 30 -22.89 12.26 -3.29
CA TRP A 30 -21.53 12.18 -2.74
C TRP A 30 -21.51 11.93 -1.22
N SER A 31 -22.50 12.42 -0.47
CA SER A 31 -22.54 12.27 0.99
C SER A 31 -22.70 10.81 1.42
N MET A 32 -23.55 10.03 0.76
CA MET A 32 -23.74 8.61 1.10
C MET A 32 -22.51 7.76 0.76
N ALA A 33 -21.76 8.10 -0.30
CA ALA A 33 -20.50 7.44 -0.61
C ALA A 33 -19.45 7.64 0.51
N PHE A 34 -19.42 8.82 1.15
CA PHE A 34 -18.55 9.08 2.31
C PHE A 34 -18.97 8.28 3.55
N HIS A 35 -20.27 8.26 3.87
CA HIS A 35 -20.74 7.49 5.03
C HIS A 35 -20.47 6.00 4.85
N LEU A 36 -20.71 5.46 3.65
CA LEU A 36 -20.53 4.04 3.36
C LEU A 36 -19.06 3.61 3.36
N THR A 37 -18.13 4.49 3.02
CA THR A 37 -16.68 4.23 3.16
C THR A 37 -16.19 4.39 4.60
N ALA A 38 -16.82 5.26 5.41
CA ALA A 38 -16.50 5.42 6.82
C ALA A 38 -16.92 4.21 7.68
N VAL A 39 -18.09 3.61 7.40
CA VAL A 39 -18.61 2.44 8.15
C VAL A 39 -17.62 1.28 8.28
N PRO A 40 -17.04 0.71 7.19
CA PRO A 40 -16.08 -0.38 7.31
C PRO A 40 -14.80 0.03 8.06
N GLY A 41 -14.37 1.30 7.95
CA GLY A 41 -13.26 1.84 8.73
C GLY A 41 -13.54 1.85 10.23
N ILE A 42 -14.75 2.26 10.63
CA ILE A 42 -15.19 2.27 12.03
C ILE A 42 -15.34 0.84 12.55
N ILE A 43 -15.91 -0.09 11.76
CA ILE A 43 -16.01 -1.50 12.11
C ILE A 43 -14.60 -2.07 12.35
N LEU A 44 -13.65 -1.83 11.45
CA LEU A 44 -12.26 -2.24 11.61
C LEU A 44 -11.62 -1.65 12.87
N ALA A 45 -11.82 -0.35 13.13
CA ALA A 45 -11.31 0.29 14.35
C ALA A 45 -11.89 -0.35 15.62
N TRP A 46 -13.19 -0.64 15.64
CA TRP A 46 -13.85 -1.33 16.74
C TRP A 46 -13.38 -2.77 16.91
N LEU A 47 -13.19 -3.52 15.81
CA LEU A 47 -12.64 -4.86 15.83
C LEU A 47 -11.20 -4.87 16.36
N ILE A 48 -10.36 -3.92 15.94
CA ILE A 48 -9.01 -3.74 16.49
C ILE A 48 -9.09 -3.47 17.99
N TYR A 49 -9.93 -2.52 18.41
CA TYR A 49 -10.12 -2.20 19.82
C TYR A 49 -10.58 -3.41 20.66
N ARG A 50 -11.45 -4.26 20.09
CA ARG A 50 -12.04 -5.40 20.82
C ARG A 50 -11.16 -6.65 20.82
N TYR A 51 -10.49 -6.95 19.72
CA TYR A 51 -9.80 -8.22 19.47
C TYR A 51 -8.28 -8.12 19.51
N VAL A 52 -7.70 -6.94 19.21
CA VAL A 52 -6.27 -6.71 19.41
C VAL A 52 -6.07 -6.37 20.89
N ASN A 53 -6.19 -7.40 21.72
CA ASN A 53 -5.67 -7.34 23.07
C ASN A 53 -4.16 -7.22 22.95
N GLY A 54 -3.61 -6.10 23.38
CA GLY A 54 -2.18 -5.91 23.60
C GLY A 54 -1.67 -6.80 24.73
N LYS A 55 -1.89 -8.13 24.64
CA LYS A 55 -0.96 -9.09 25.23
C LYS A 55 0.36 -8.71 24.62
N LYS A 56 1.11 -7.92 25.37
CA LYS A 56 2.47 -7.53 25.07
C LYS A 56 3.17 -8.84 24.78
N ASP A 57 3.33 -9.15 23.51
CA ASP A 57 4.16 -10.26 23.10
C ASP A 57 5.46 -10.05 23.87
N PRO A 58 5.98 -11.02 24.64
CA PRO A 58 7.25 -10.83 25.33
C PRO A 58 8.38 -10.44 24.36
N ALA A 59 8.22 -10.65 23.04
CA ALA A 59 9.08 -10.08 22.01
C ALA A 59 8.97 -8.54 21.86
N PHE A 60 7.81 -7.95 22.16
CA PHE A 60 7.56 -6.50 22.21
C PHE A 60 7.70 -5.91 23.62
N SER A 61 7.58 -6.76 24.65
CA SER A 61 7.70 -6.43 26.07
C SER A 61 9.09 -6.66 26.65
N ALA A 62 10.01 -7.25 25.87
CA ALA A 62 11.42 -7.12 26.14
C ALA A 62 11.70 -5.63 26.16
N ALA A 63 11.87 -5.07 27.36
CA ALA A 63 12.44 -3.75 27.53
C ALA A 63 13.63 -3.67 26.54
N PRO A 64 13.73 -2.62 25.70
CA PRO A 64 14.87 -2.49 24.81
C PRO A 64 16.09 -2.68 25.70
N ALA A 65 16.90 -3.70 25.40
CA ALA A 65 18.04 -4.08 26.22
C ALA A 65 18.71 -2.79 26.68
N ALA A 66 18.70 -2.54 27.99
CA ALA A 66 19.10 -1.27 28.57
C ALA A 66 20.45 -0.86 27.97
N GLY A 67 20.46 0.14 27.08
CA GLY A 67 21.70 0.54 26.41
C GLY A 67 21.63 1.19 25.03
N LYS A 68 20.48 1.32 24.35
CA LYS A 68 20.42 2.08 23.08
C LYS A 68 19.73 3.44 23.24
N PRO A 69 20.36 4.54 22.80
CA PRO A 69 19.85 5.88 23.04
C PRO A 69 18.56 6.09 22.26
N ALA A 70 17.42 6.06 22.96
CA ALA A 70 16.13 6.46 22.40
C ALA A 70 16.13 7.99 22.23
N GLY A 71 16.59 8.46 21.06
CA GLY A 71 16.71 9.88 20.72
C GLY A 71 17.27 10.08 19.32
N LYS A 72 17.59 11.32 18.93
CA LYS A 72 18.15 11.68 17.60
C LYS A 72 19.36 10.81 17.19
N ALA A 73 20.11 10.29 18.17
CA ALA A 73 21.20 9.34 17.97
C ALA A 73 20.77 7.99 17.36
N ALA A 74 19.57 7.48 17.67
CA ALA A 74 19.03 6.24 17.10
C ALA A 74 18.79 6.34 15.58
N TYR A 75 18.30 7.49 15.11
CA TYR A 75 18.17 7.74 13.67
C TYR A 75 19.54 7.74 12.98
N GLY A 76 20.55 8.33 13.62
CA GLY A 76 21.94 8.29 13.14
C GLY A 76 22.51 6.86 13.06
N GLU A 77 22.15 5.97 13.98
CA GLU A 77 22.54 4.55 13.91
C GLU A 77 21.83 3.78 12.80
N LEU A 78 20.55 4.08 12.53
CA LEU A 78 19.80 3.49 11.42
C LEU A 78 20.46 3.80 10.07
N PHE A 79 20.92 5.03 9.86
CA PHE A 79 21.62 5.42 8.62
C PHE A 79 22.99 4.74 8.45
N LYS A 80 23.62 4.23 9.51
CA LYS A 80 24.86 3.44 9.41
C LYS A 80 24.62 2.06 8.80
N ILE A 81 23.38 1.56 8.85
CA ILE A 81 23.03 0.28 8.24
C ILE A 81 22.84 0.50 6.74
N LYS A 82 23.79 0.02 5.93
CA LYS A 82 23.79 0.18 4.47
C LYS A 82 22.47 -0.28 3.83
N ASN A 83 21.89 -1.39 4.32
CA ASN A 83 20.61 -1.90 3.82
C ASN A 83 19.45 -0.93 4.09
N VAL A 84 19.43 -0.26 5.25
CA VAL A 84 18.38 0.71 5.59
C VAL A 84 18.48 1.94 4.69
N ALA A 85 19.70 2.48 4.53
CA ALA A 85 19.93 3.61 3.62
C ALA A 85 19.54 3.28 2.17
N LEU A 86 19.88 2.07 1.71
CA LEU A 86 19.50 1.57 0.39
C LEU A 86 17.98 1.41 0.23
N CYS A 87 17.28 0.86 1.23
CA CYS A 87 15.82 0.76 1.24
C CYS A 87 15.15 2.13 1.21
N ILE A 88 15.67 3.12 1.94
CA ILE A 88 15.16 4.49 1.92
C ILE A 88 15.30 5.08 0.51
N LEU A 89 16.50 4.98 -0.10
CA LEU A 89 16.74 5.50 -1.44
C LEU A 89 15.83 4.85 -2.48
N ILE A 90 15.71 3.52 -2.46
CA ILE A 90 14.80 2.78 -3.35
C ILE A 90 13.36 3.25 -3.15
N SER A 91 12.92 3.44 -1.90
CA SER A 91 11.56 3.91 -1.61
C SER A 91 11.31 5.31 -2.16
N CYS A 92 12.27 6.23 -2.02
CA CYS A 92 12.15 7.59 -2.57
C CYS A 92 12.01 7.58 -4.10
N VAL A 93 12.87 6.81 -4.79
CA VAL A 93 12.81 6.68 -6.25
C VAL A 93 11.50 6.02 -6.69
N PHE A 94 11.12 4.92 -6.03
CA PHE A 94 9.91 4.16 -6.34
C PHE A 94 8.65 5.01 -6.16
N VAL A 95 8.48 5.68 -5.02
CA VAL A 95 7.28 6.50 -4.76
C VAL A 95 7.20 7.66 -5.74
N THR A 96 8.32 8.31 -6.05
CA THR A 96 8.35 9.41 -7.03
C THR A 96 7.95 8.92 -8.42
N TRP A 97 8.58 7.84 -8.90
CA TRP A 97 8.25 7.23 -10.19
C TRP A 97 6.77 6.81 -10.26
N PHE A 98 6.28 6.14 -9.21
CA PHE A 98 4.91 5.66 -9.15
C PHE A 98 3.90 6.81 -9.19
N MET A 99 4.12 7.87 -8.39
CA MET A 99 3.27 9.05 -8.38
C MET A 99 3.22 9.77 -9.73
N ILE A 100 4.36 9.87 -10.42
CA ILE A 100 4.42 10.48 -11.76
C ILE A 100 3.58 9.68 -12.75
N ILE A 101 3.74 8.35 -12.80
CA ILE A 101 2.98 7.49 -13.71
C ILE A 101 1.48 7.62 -13.45
N ILE A 102 1.02 7.44 -12.20
CA ILE A 102 -0.42 7.44 -11.94
C ILE A 102 -1.08 8.81 -12.18
N THR A 103 -0.33 9.90 -12.02
CA THR A 103 -0.85 11.27 -12.15
C THR A 103 -0.84 11.75 -13.59
N PHE A 104 0.27 11.55 -14.30
CA PHE A 104 0.49 12.17 -15.62
C PHE A 104 0.17 11.24 -16.78
N THR A 105 0.23 9.92 -16.62
CA THR A 105 -0.11 8.98 -17.71
C THR A 105 -1.54 9.15 -18.23
N PRO A 106 -2.60 9.32 -17.40
CA PRO A 106 -3.94 9.59 -17.91
C PRO A 106 -4.01 10.84 -18.78
N ASN A 107 -3.36 11.92 -18.31
CA ASN A 107 -3.34 13.20 -19.02
C ASN A 107 -2.59 13.09 -20.35
N PHE A 108 -1.40 12.47 -20.35
CA PHE A 108 -0.63 12.21 -21.57
C PHE A 108 -1.39 11.36 -22.60
N LEU A 109 -2.11 10.32 -22.15
CA LEU A 109 -2.86 9.45 -23.05
C LEU A 109 -4.06 10.17 -23.69
N VAL A 110 -4.76 11.03 -22.95
CA VAL A 110 -5.93 11.75 -23.45
C VAL A 110 -5.53 13.00 -24.25
N THR A 111 -4.64 13.82 -23.70
CA THR A 111 -4.30 15.14 -24.24
C THR A 111 -3.25 15.07 -25.36
N ASP A 112 -2.16 14.33 -25.17
CA ASP A 112 -1.08 14.29 -26.16
C ASP A 112 -1.26 13.18 -27.20
N ARG A 113 -1.80 12.02 -26.77
CA ARG A 113 -2.05 10.88 -27.66
C ARG A 113 -3.46 10.83 -28.26
N GLY A 114 -4.38 11.66 -27.77
CA GLY A 114 -5.75 11.73 -28.27
C GLY A 114 -6.57 10.45 -28.05
N PHE A 115 -6.20 9.60 -27.09
CA PHE A 115 -6.98 8.40 -26.80
C PHE A 115 -8.31 8.76 -26.12
N GLY A 116 -9.36 8.03 -26.49
CA GLY A 116 -10.65 8.12 -25.81
C GLY A 116 -10.56 7.68 -24.35
N GLU A 117 -11.43 8.25 -23.50
CA GLU A 117 -11.45 8.02 -22.05
C GLU A 117 -11.57 6.52 -21.68
N GLY A 118 -12.32 5.75 -22.47
CA GLY A 118 -12.45 4.30 -22.27
C GLY A 118 -11.14 3.53 -22.48
N THR A 119 -10.37 3.86 -23.52
CA THR A 119 -9.07 3.22 -23.80
C THR A 119 -8.04 3.60 -22.75
N MET A 120 -8.01 4.87 -22.33
CA MET A 120 -7.16 5.31 -21.21
C MET A 120 -7.51 4.56 -19.92
N GLY A 121 -8.80 4.48 -19.59
CA GLY A 121 -9.29 3.73 -18.43
C GLY A 121 -8.88 2.25 -18.48
N GLY A 122 -8.91 1.62 -19.66
CA GLY A 122 -8.42 0.26 -19.88
C GLY A 122 -6.92 0.11 -19.61
N ILE A 123 -6.09 1.03 -20.14
CA ILE A 123 -4.63 1.04 -19.92
C ILE A 123 -4.32 1.25 -18.43
N MET A 124 -4.99 2.19 -17.77
CA MET A 124 -4.81 2.45 -16.34
C MET A 124 -5.29 1.27 -15.48
N SER A 125 -6.35 0.57 -15.89
CA SER A 125 -6.83 -0.64 -15.21
C SER A 125 -5.81 -1.79 -15.28
N ALA A 126 -5.05 -1.89 -16.37
CA ALA A 126 -3.98 -2.88 -16.50
C ALA A 126 -2.87 -2.69 -15.45
N ILE A 127 -2.57 -1.44 -15.06
CA ILE A 127 -1.63 -1.13 -13.96
C ILE A 127 -2.17 -1.69 -12.64
N GLY A 128 -3.46 -1.49 -12.34
CA GLY A 128 -4.10 -2.05 -11.15
C GLY A 128 -4.08 -3.58 -11.15
N ALA A 129 -4.40 -4.22 -12.28
CA ALA A 129 -4.34 -5.67 -12.41
C ALA A 129 -2.92 -6.22 -12.23
N ALA A 130 -1.92 -5.55 -12.81
CA ALA A 130 -0.52 -5.89 -12.63
C ALA A 130 -0.10 -5.77 -11.16
N TRP A 131 -0.59 -4.77 -10.43
CA TRP A 131 -0.31 -4.62 -9.00
C TRP A 131 -0.84 -5.81 -8.19
N VAL A 132 -2.08 -6.25 -8.44
CA VAL A 132 -2.63 -7.45 -7.77
C VAL A 132 -1.81 -8.69 -8.09
N PHE A 133 -1.49 -8.89 -9.37
CA PHE A 133 -0.70 -10.03 -9.82
C PHE A 133 0.68 -10.06 -9.16
N TRP A 134 1.42 -8.95 -9.20
CA TRP A 134 2.75 -8.87 -8.58
C TRP A 134 2.68 -8.91 -7.05
N GLY A 135 1.61 -8.41 -6.44
CA GLY A 135 1.36 -8.53 -5.00
C GLY A 135 1.26 -9.98 -4.52
N VAL A 136 0.89 -10.92 -5.40
CA VAL A 136 0.90 -12.38 -5.13
C VAL A 136 2.20 -13.01 -5.59
N ALA A 137 2.64 -12.70 -6.82
CA ALA A 137 3.77 -13.33 -7.47
C ALA A 137 5.09 -13.01 -6.78
N VAL A 138 5.37 -11.75 -6.42
CA VAL A 138 6.65 -11.37 -5.78
C VAL A 138 6.83 -12.06 -4.44
N PRO A 139 5.86 -12.05 -3.50
CA PRO A 139 6.00 -12.79 -2.25
C PRO A 139 6.14 -14.30 -2.48
N ALA A 140 5.38 -14.89 -3.40
CA ALA A 140 5.47 -16.32 -3.71
C ALA A 140 6.85 -16.72 -4.28
N ILE A 141 7.42 -15.89 -5.15
CA ILE A 141 8.76 -16.07 -5.69
C ILE A 141 9.81 -15.85 -4.59
N SER A 142 9.65 -14.81 -3.78
CA SER A 142 10.53 -14.50 -2.64
C SER A 142 10.53 -15.61 -1.60
N ASP A 143 9.38 -16.21 -1.29
CA ASP A 143 9.28 -17.31 -0.33
C ASP A 143 9.93 -18.59 -0.87
N ARG A 144 9.95 -18.78 -2.20
CA ARG A 144 10.57 -19.93 -2.87
C ARG A 144 12.07 -19.78 -3.09
N LEU A 145 12.54 -18.61 -3.55
CA LEU A 145 13.96 -18.34 -3.81
C LEU A 145 14.72 -17.84 -2.57
N GLY A 146 14.03 -17.17 -1.65
CA GLY A 146 14.62 -16.50 -0.49
C GLY A 146 14.82 -17.39 0.74
N ARG A 147 14.36 -18.66 0.72
CA ARG A 147 14.84 -19.65 1.68
C ARG A 147 16.33 -19.84 1.43
N LYS A 148 17.17 -19.16 2.22
CA LYS A 148 18.54 -19.61 2.41
C LYS A 148 18.48 -21.09 2.75
N PRO A 149 19.17 -21.98 2.00
CA PRO A 149 19.40 -23.33 2.49
C PRO A 149 20.09 -23.17 3.85
N THR A 150 19.57 -23.88 4.85
CA THR A 150 20.23 -24.07 6.14
C THR A 150 21.68 -24.49 5.95
#